data_AF-A0A0P0BV81-F1
#
_entry.id   AF-A0A0P0BV81-F1
#
_cell.length_a   1.000
_cell.length_b   1.000
_cell.length_c   1.000
_cell.angle_alpha   90.00
_cell.angle_beta   90.00
_cell.angle_gamma   90.00
#
_symmetry.space_group_name_H-M   'P 1'
#
loop_
_entity.id
_entity.type
_entity.pdbx_description
1 polymer ?
#
loop_
_entity_poly.entity_id
_entity_poly.type
_entity_poly.pdbx_seq_one_letter_code
_entity_poly.pdbx_strand_id
1 'polypeptide(L)'
;VGESDVALNVGVSGPGVVKTALEKVKGESMDVVAETIKQTAFKVTRMGQLVGQEASKRLGVDFGIVDLSLAPTPAQGDSVANILEEIGLESVGTHGTTA
;
A
#
# COMPACT_ATOMS: atom_id res chain seq x y z
N VAL A 1 -17.61 -16.60 20.26
CA VAL A 1 -16.42 -16.89 19.43
C VAL A 1 -15.61 -15.60 19.41
N GLY A 2 -14.39 -15.61 19.94
CA GLY A 2 -13.52 -14.44 20.11
C GLY A 2 -12.17 -14.65 19.43
N GLU A 3 -11.28 -13.65 19.47
CA GLU A 3 -9.93 -13.77 18.90
C GLU A 3 -9.10 -14.84 19.60
N SER A 4 -8.10 -15.39 18.89
CA SER A 4 -7.12 -16.33 19.45
C SER A 4 -6.35 -15.69 20.60
N ASP A 5 -5.89 -16.52 21.55
CA ASP A 5 -5.09 -16.06 22.71
C ASP A 5 -3.84 -15.28 22.27
N VAL A 6 -3.23 -15.65 21.13
CA VAL A 6 -2.14 -14.93 20.48
C VAL A 6 -2.31 -15.02 18.95
N ALA A 7 -2.27 -13.87 18.28
CA ALA A 7 -2.36 -13.78 16.82
C ALA A 7 -1.34 -12.79 16.23
N LEU A 8 -0.86 -13.07 15.02
CA LEU A 8 0.01 -12.21 14.25
C LEU A 8 -0.78 -11.47 13.15
N ASN A 9 -0.87 -10.15 13.27
CA ASN A 9 -1.38 -9.27 12.21
C ASN A 9 -0.22 -8.56 11.52
N VAL A 10 -0.31 -8.35 10.21
CA VAL A 10 0.77 -7.75 9.40
C VAL A 10 0.28 -6.48 8.75
N GLY A 11 0.99 -5.37 8.99
CA GLY A 11 0.85 -4.14 8.22
C GLY A 11 1.92 -4.06 7.13
N VAL A 12 1.52 -3.73 5.90
CA VAL A 12 2.45 -3.50 4.79
C VAL A 12 2.39 -2.04 4.38
N SER A 13 3.55 -1.39 4.26
CA SER A 13 3.67 -0.06 3.66
C SER A 13 4.20 -0.15 2.22
N GLY A 14 3.69 0.69 1.33
CA GLY A 14 4.18 0.76 -0.05
C GLY A 14 3.94 2.07 -0.82
N PRO A 15 3.95 3.29 -0.23
CA PRO A 15 3.78 4.51 -1.02
C PRO A 15 4.76 4.63 -2.18
N GLY A 16 6.05 4.35 -1.95
CA GLY A 16 7.07 4.38 -2.98
C GLY A 16 6.83 3.36 -4.11
N VAL A 17 6.27 2.19 -3.78
CA VAL A 17 5.91 1.16 -4.77
C VAL A 17 4.77 1.64 -5.65
N VAL A 18 3.75 2.28 -5.06
CA VAL A 18 2.63 2.86 -5.79
C VAL A 18 3.10 4.03 -6.66
N LYS A 19 3.91 4.95 -6.13
CA LYS A 19 4.52 6.05 -6.89
C LYS A 19 5.29 5.54 -8.11
N THR A 20 6.17 4.57 -7.91
CA THR A 20 6.99 3.97 -8.99
C THR A 20 6.12 3.30 -10.06
N ALA A 21 4.96 2.74 -9.68
CA ALA A 21 4.02 2.18 -10.65
C ALA A 21 3.33 3.29 -11.47
N LEU A 22 2.95 4.39 -10.81
CA LEU A 22 2.26 5.52 -11.44
C LEU A 22 3.15 6.33 -12.39
N GLU A 23 4.46 6.42 -12.12
CA GLU A 23 5.43 7.04 -13.03
C GLU A 23 5.40 6.42 -14.45
N LYS A 24 4.95 5.16 -14.58
CA LYS A 24 4.87 4.45 -15.86
C LYS A 24 3.60 4.76 -16.66
N VAL A 25 2.61 5.39 -16.04
CA VAL A 25 1.30 5.71 -16.62
C VAL A 25 0.98 7.21 -16.47
N LYS A 26 2.01 8.04 -16.38
CA LYS A 26 1.87 9.49 -16.22
C LYS A 26 1.14 10.09 -17.43
N GLY A 27 0.07 10.85 -17.16
CA GLY A 27 -0.75 11.50 -18.19
C GLY A 27 -1.79 10.58 -18.85
N GLU A 28 -1.87 9.32 -18.45
CA GLU A 28 -2.93 8.39 -18.87
C GLU A 28 -4.28 8.76 -18.23
N SER A 29 -5.36 8.10 -18.68
CA SER A 29 -6.68 8.30 -18.10
C SER A 29 -6.78 7.83 -16.65
N MET A 30 -7.72 8.39 -15.90
CA MET A 30 -7.96 8.01 -14.50
C MET A 30 -8.32 6.52 -14.35
N ASP A 31 -8.93 5.90 -15.37
CA ASP A 31 -9.20 4.46 -15.38
C ASP A 31 -7.91 3.63 -15.35
N VAL A 32 -6.89 4.03 -16.12
CA VAL A 32 -5.58 3.37 -16.15
C VAL A 32 -4.83 3.58 -14.83
N VAL A 33 -4.90 4.79 -14.27
CA VAL A 33 -4.34 5.12 -12.95
C VAL A 33 -4.96 4.24 -11.86
N ALA A 34 -6.29 4.16 -11.81
CA ALA A 34 -7.02 3.35 -10.83
C ALA A 34 -6.70 1.86 -10.96
N GLU A 35 -6.64 1.33 -12.19
CA GLU A 35 -6.25 -0.06 -12.43
C GLU A 35 -4.82 -0.35 -11.96
N THR A 36 -3.90 0.59 -12.21
CA THR A 36 -2.50 0.49 -11.79
C THR A 36 -2.36 0.45 -10.27
N ILE A 37 -3.08 1.33 -9.56
CA ILE A 37 -3.12 1.34 -8.07
C ILE A 37 -3.70 0.02 -7.55
N LYS A 38 -4.83 -0.43 -8.10
CA LYS A 38 -5.50 -1.67 -7.69
C LYS A 38 -4.58 -2.88 -7.84
N GLN A 39 -3.92 -3.04 -8.99
CA GLN A 39 -3.01 -4.17 -9.22
C GLN A 39 -1.78 -4.10 -8.33
N THR A 40 -1.26 -2.90 -8.07
CA THR A 40 -0.11 -2.70 -7.20
C THR A 40 -0.46 -3.03 -5.75
N ALA A 41 -1.59 -2.52 -5.25
CA ALA A 41 -2.12 -2.82 -3.93
C ALA A 41 -2.31 -4.33 -3.74
N PHE A 42 -2.92 -5.02 -4.71
CA PHE A 42 -3.07 -6.48 -4.67
C PHE A 42 -1.72 -7.21 -4.50
N LYS A 43 -0.71 -6.85 -5.31
CA LYS A 43 0.62 -7.48 -5.22
C LYS A 43 1.29 -7.24 -3.87
N VAL A 44 1.19 -6.02 -3.35
CA VAL A 44 1.75 -5.64 -2.04
C VAL A 44 1.07 -6.43 -0.91
N THR A 45 -0.27 -6.52 -0.92
CA THR A 45 -1.03 -7.32 0.06
C THR A 45 -0.65 -8.80 0.00
N ARG A 46 -0.50 -9.38 -1.20
CA ARG A 46 -0.08 -10.78 -1.37
C ARG A 46 1.32 -11.04 -0.85
N MET A 47 2.24 -10.09 -1.02
CA MET A 47 3.57 -10.17 -0.44
C MET A 47 3.53 -10.13 1.10
N GLY A 48 2.73 -9.23 1.67
CA GLY A 48 2.49 -9.20 3.13
C GLY A 48 1.95 -10.50 3.68
N GLN A 49 1.00 -11.11 2.96
CA GLN A 49 0.43 -12.40 3.34
C GLN A 49 1.48 -13.52 3.33
N LEU A 50 2.34 -13.56 2.31
CA LEU A 50 3.40 -14.56 2.22
C LEU A 50 4.36 -14.45 3.41
N VAL A 51 4.81 -13.23 3.72
CA VAL A 51 5.73 -12.98 4.86
C VAL A 51 5.04 -13.30 6.19
N GLY A 52 3.80 -12.87 6.34
CA GLY A 52 3.00 -13.10 7.55
C GLY A 52 2.75 -14.58 7.84
N GLN A 53 2.43 -15.37 6.81
CA GLN A 53 2.25 -16.82 6.94
C GLN A 53 3.54 -17.52 7.38
N GLU A 54 4.67 -17.14 6.80
CA GLU A 54 5.97 -17.73 7.19
C GLU A 54 6.36 -17.34 8.62
N ALA A 55 6.13 -16.08 9.02
CA ALA A 55 6.39 -15.61 10.38
C ALA A 55 5.50 -16.32 11.42
N SER A 56 4.19 -16.41 11.15
CA SER A 56 3.22 -17.14 11.99
C SER A 56 3.63 -18.59 12.18
N LYS A 57 4.03 -19.28 11.09
CA LYS A 57 4.51 -20.68 11.16
C LYS A 57 5.75 -20.83 12.03
N ARG A 58 6.72 -19.90 11.94
CA ARG A 58 7.95 -19.94 12.75
C ARG A 58 7.70 -19.64 14.23
N LEU A 59 6.74 -18.77 14.52
CA LEU A 59 6.37 -18.38 15.88
C LEU A 59 5.38 -19.37 16.53
N GLY A 60 4.71 -20.21 15.75
CA GLY A 60 3.70 -21.15 16.25
C GLY A 60 2.42 -20.46 16.74
N VAL A 61 2.09 -19.30 16.17
CA VAL A 61 0.89 -18.50 16.51
C VAL A 61 -0.03 -18.38 15.31
N ASP A 62 -1.32 -18.12 15.54
CA ASP A 62 -2.28 -17.97 14.45
C ASP A 62 -1.99 -16.72 13.62
N PHE A 63 -2.16 -16.85 12.30
CA PHE A 63 -2.10 -15.71 11.40
C PHE A 63 -3.46 -15.02 11.33
N GLY A 64 -3.49 -13.71 11.59
CA GLY A 64 -4.67 -12.87 11.49
C GLY A 64 -4.81 -12.25 10.10
N ILE A 65 -4.87 -10.92 10.06
CA ILE A 65 -5.08 -10.16 8.82
C ILE A 65 -3.78 -9.59 8.25
N VAL A 66 -3.85 -9.22 6.97
CA VAL A 66 -2.93 -8.26 6.35
C VAL A 66 -3.67 -6.96 6.16
N ASP A 67 -3.10 -5.88 6.66
CA ASP A 67 -3.55 -4.53 6.36
C ASP A 67 -2.55 -3.85 5.40
N LEU A 68 -3.09 -3.18 4.38
CA LEU A 68 -2.30 -2.37 3.47
C LEU A 68 -2.44 -0.92 3.90
N SER A 69 -1.32 -0.32 4.25
CA SER A 69 -1.23 1.10 4.56
C SER A 69 -0.31 1.81 3.57
N LEU A 70 -0.59 3.07 3.30
CA LEU A 70 0.37 3.96 2.66
C LEU A 70 1.07 4.83 3.71
N ALA A 71 1.44 4.22 4.84
CA ALA A 71 2.15 4.91 5.91
C ALA A 71 3.53 5.38 5.41
N PRO A 72 3.86 6.66 5.52
CA PRO A 72 5.15 7.16 5.11
C PRO A 72 6.25 6.49 5.94
N THR A 73 7.35 6.13 5.29
CA THR A 73 8.57 5.75 5.98
C THR A 73 9.50 6.95 6.08
N PRO A 74 10.56 6.90 6.91
CA PRO A 74 11.58 7.95 6.91
C PRO A 74 12.36 8.07 5.59
N ALA A 75 12.15 7.16 4.63
CA ALA A 75 12.82 7.19 3.34
C ALA A 75 12.34 8.39 2.51
N GLN A 76 13.31 9.14 1.99
CA GLN A 76 13.02 10.30 1.15
C GLN A 76 12.27 9.85 -0.12
N GLY A 77 11.13 10.48 -0.41
CA GLY A 77 10.28 10.14 -1.55
C GLY A 77 9.21 9.07 -1.28
N ASP A 78 9.10 8.57 -0.06
CA ASP A 78 8.08 7.59 0.35
C ASP A 78 6.89 8.29 1.02
N SER A 79 6.09 9.00 0.20
CA SER A 79 4.99 9.87 0.67
C SER A 79 3.74 9.71 -0.18
N VAL A 80 2.58 9.68 0.48
CA VAL A 80 1.27 9.79 -0.18
C VAL A 80 1.14 11.08 -0.96
N ALA A 81 1.78 12.16 -0.51
CA ALA A 81 1.71 13.43 -1.21
C ALA A 81 2.29 13.34 -2.62
N ASN A 82 3.43 12.65 -2.77
CA ASN A 82 4.05 12.48 -4.06
C ASN A 82 3.26 11.53 -4.98
N ILE A 83 2.45 10.62 -4.43
CA ILE A 83 1.51 9.82 -5.23
C ILE A 83 0.42 10.73 -5.82
N LEU A 84 -0.19 11.57 -4.99
CA LEU A 84 -1.28 12.46 -5.43
C LEU A 84 -0.79 13.50 -6.44
N GLU A 85 0.43 14.01 -6.26
CA GLU A 85 1.10 14.89 -7.23
C GLU A 85 1.42 14.13 -8.54
N GLU A 86 1.83 12.86 -8.46
CA GLU A 86 2.09 12.04 -9.66
C GLU A 86 0.81 11.73 -10.46
N ILE A 87 -0.34 11.62 -9.78
CA ILE A 87 -1.65 11.45 -10.43
C ILE A 87 -2.06 12.72 -11.21
N GLY A 88 -1.51 13.88 -10.86
CA GLY A 88 -1.70 15.12 -11.63
C GLY A 88 -2.00 16.36 -10.79
N LEU A 89 -1.92 16.30 -9.46
CA LEU A 89 -2.00 17.52 -8.65
C LEU A 89 -0.71 18.33 -8.74
N GLU A 90 -0.83 19.65 -8.81
CA GLU A 90 0.34 20.55 -8.76
C GLU A 90 1.03 20.48 -7.39
N SER A 91 0.24 20.41 -6.32
CA SER A 91 0.70 20.27 -4.93
C SER A 91 -0.41 19.62 -4.12
N VAL A 92 -0.06 18.74 -3.19
CA VAL A 92 -1.03 18.29 -2.18
C VAL A 92 -1.60 19.47 -1.39
N GLY A 93 -2.90 19.41 -1.13
CA GLY A 93 -3.66 20.46 -0.46
C GLY A 93 -4.41 21.38 -1.42
N THR A 94 -4.13 21.30 -2.73
CA THR A 94 -4.91 22.01 -3.76
C THR A 94 -6.28 21.36 -4.01
N HIS A 95 -7.10 22.02 -4.83
CA HIS A 95 -8.39 21.51 -5.27
C HIS A 95 -8.22 20.14 -5.95
N GLY A 96 -9.04 19.15 -5.55
CA GLY A 96 -8.95 17.78 -6.05
C GLY A 96 -8.13 16.81 -5.18
N THR A 97 -7.45 17.29 -4.14
CA THR A 97 -6.64 16.43 -3.23
C THR A 97 -7.43 15.31 -2.56
N THR A 98 -8.73 15.50 -2.32
CA THR A 98 -9.59 14.54 -1.58
C THR A 98 -10.55 13.75 -2.47
N ALA A 99 -10.47 13.92 -3.80
CA ALA A 99 -11.41 13.34 -4.74
C ALA A 99 -11.37 11.80 -4.77
#